data_AF-A0A9P7GL88-F1
#
_entry.id   AF-A0A9P7GL88-F1
#
_cell.length_a   1.000
_cell.length_b   1.000
_cell.length_c   1.000
_cell.angle_alpha   90.00
_cell.angle_beta   90.00
_cell.angle_gamma   90.00
#
_symmetry.space_group_name_H-M   'P 1'
#
loop_
_entity.id
_entity.type
_entity.pdbx_description
1 polymer ?
#
loop_
_entity_poly.entity_id
_entity_poly.type
_entity_poly.pdbx_seq_one_letter_code
_entity_poly.pdbx_strand_id
1 'polypeptide(L)'
;MRAILIKDQKGPVENLYLGEAPTPSPSTGEVLVKIKAFGLNRMDILQREGMYPPPAGASSILGVEFSGHITALSEGVSGWNIGDEVLGLAGGGAYAEYIVVPASHILHKPSHLSWVEAASIPENLLTAFQALILCAELKKDGNVLVHAGASGVGVSAIQLARFYGARTVTATASTREKLDWLLEIQNGATHVANYKTEDFSAVVKSATNNKGGDVEHFDLKPILFKRLRIQGSTLRSRSIAYQTDLIT
;
A
#
# COMPACT_ATOMS: atom_id res chain seq x y z
N MET A 1 -6.90 4.16 -25.12
CA MET A 1 -7.36 4.76 -23.85
C MET A 1 -6.42 5.89 -23.43
N ARG A 2 -6.91 6.85 -22.67
CA ARG A 2 -6.05 7.88 -22.06
C ARG A 2 -5.30 7.30 -20.87
N ALA A 3 -4.05 7.73 -20.69
CA ALA A 3 -3.20 7.36 -19.57
C ALA A 3 -2.19 8.46 -19.25
N ILE A 4 -1.67 8.46 -18.03
CA ILE A 4 -0.52 9.29 -17.66
C ILE A 4 0.75 8.54 -18.04
N LEU A 5 1.50 9.11 -18.97
CA LEU A 5 2.73 8.57 -19.52
C LEU A 5 3.94 9.41 -19.08
N ILE A 6 5.14 8.87 -19.23
CA ILE A 6 6.39 9.52 -18.84
C ILE A 6 7.24 9.76 -20.09
N LYS A 7 7.56 11.01 -20.39
CA LYS A 7 8.53 11.37 -21.44
C LYS A 7 9.87 10.71 -21.14
N ASP A 8 10.49 10.12 -22.16
CA ASP A 8 11.78 9.41 -22.05
C ASP A 8 11.77 8.26 -21.02
N GLN A 9 10.58 7.71 -20.73
CA GLN A 9 10.30 6.57 -19.84
C GLN A 9 10.53 6.82 -18.34
N LYS A 10 11.43 7.74 -17.96
CA LYS A 10 11.72 8.11 -16.57
C LYS A 10 12.10 9.59 -16.48
N GLY A 11 11.98 10.18 -15.29
CA GLY A 11 12.41 11.55 -15.05
C GLY A 11 11.69 12.27 -13.90
N PRO A 12 11.82 13.60 -13.83
CA PRO A 12 11.16 14.41 -12.82
C PRO A 12 9.65 14.52 -13.11
N VAL A 13 8.91 15.23 -12.26
CA VAL A 13 7.43 15.29 -12.35
C VAL A 13 6.95 15.91 -13.66
N GLU A 14 7.73 16.81 -14.24
CA GLU A 14 7.47 17.52 -15.50
C GLU A 14 7.49 16.60 -16.73
N ASN A 15 8.05 15.39 -16.59
CA ASN A 15 8.00 14.37 -17.64
C ASN A 15 6.64 13.67 -17.70
N LEU A 16 5.77 13.81 -16.69
CA LEU A 16 4.43 13.25 -16.75
C LEU A 16 3.55 14.04 -17.73
N TYR A 17 2.84 13.34 -18.59
CA TYR A 17 1.86 13.94 -19.50
C TYR A 17 0.67 13.02 -19.73
N LEU A 18 -0.48 13.61 -20.02
CA LEU A 18 -1.66 12.87 -20.47
C LEU A 18 -1.47 12.50 -21.94
N GLY A 19 -1.46 11.20 -22.24
CA GLY A 19 -1.31 10.67 -23.59
C GLY A 19 -2.29 9.53 -23.86
N GLU A 20 -2.06 8.83 -24.97
CA GLU A 20 -2.83 7.66 -25.37
C GLU A 20 -1.99 6.39 -25.31
N ALA A 21 -2.61 5.31 -24.84
CA ALA A 21 -2.07 3.96 -24.83
C ALA A 21 -3.12 2.96 -25.35
N PRO A 22 -2.71 1.81 -25.89
CA PRO A 22 -3.65 0.74 -26.22
C PRO A 22 -4.49 0.34 -25.01
N THR A 23 -5.78 0.09 -25.20
CA THR A 23 -6.60 -0.50 -24.14
C THR A 23 -6.18 -1.97 -23.97
N PRO A 24 -5.79 -2.41 -22.76
CA PRO A 24 -5.34 -3.78 -22.56
C PRO A 24 -6.51 -4.76 -22.70
N SER A 25 -6.19 -6.00 -23.05
CA SER A 25 -7.17 -7.11 -23.10
C SER A 25 -6.83 -8.13 -22.02
N PRO A 26 -7.80 -8.64 -21.25
CA PRO A 26 -7.54 -9.59 -20.18
C PRO A 26 -7.16 -10.96 -20.75
N SER A 27 -6.12 -11.58 -20.20
CA SER A 27 -5.75 -12.99 -20.42
C SER A 27 -6.56 -13.90 -19.50
N THR A 28 -6.48 -15.23 -19.67
CA THR A 28 -7.16 -16.22 -18.81
C THR A 28 -6.98 -15.92 -17.32
N GLY A 29 -8.07 -15.86 -16.57
CA GLY A 29 -8.11 -15.55 -15.13
C GLY A 29 -8.05 -14.06 -14.77
N GLU A 30 -8.03 -13.17 -15.76
CA GLU A 30 -7.97 -11.73 -15.57
C GLU A 30 -9.28 -11.03 -15.92
N VAL A 31 -9.44 -9.81 -15.40
CA VAL A 31 -10.58 -8.94 -15.67
C VAL A 31 -10.08 -7.61 -16.22
N LEU A 32 -10.88 -6.97 -17.07
CA LEU A 32 -10.69 -5.58 -17.47
C LEU A 32 -11.56 -4.70 -16.61
N VAL A 33 -10.97 -3.71 -15.95
CA VAL A 33 -11.67 -2.72 -15.12
C VAL A 33 -11.57 -1.35 -15.75
N LYS A 34 -12.70 -0.64 -15.87
CA LYS A 34 -12.75 0.79 -16.16
C LYS A 34 -12.57 1.58 -14.87
N ILE A 35 -11.45 2.28 -14.77
CA ILE A 35 -11.05 2.99 -13.55
C ILE A 35 -11.90 4.24 -13.35
N LYS A 36 -12.32 4.46 -12.09
CA LYS A 36 -13.05 5.64 -11.63
C LYS A 36 -12.17 6.51 -10.73
N ALA A 37 -11.30 5.89 -9.92
CA ALA A 37 -10.26 6.58 -9.17
C ALA A 37 -9.05 5.65 -8.99
N PHE A 38 -7.88 6.24 -8.77
CA PHE A 38 -6.65 5.51 -8.42
C PHE A 38 -5.90 6.27 -7.33
N GLY A 39 -5.11 5.54 -6.55
CA GLY A 39 -4.29 6.09 -5.48
C GLY A 39 -2.91 6.51 -5.97
N LEU A 40 -2.32 7.50 -5.28
CA LEU A 40 -0.95 7.95 -5.51
C LEU A 40 -0.07 7.47 -4.36
N ASN A 41 1.02 6.78 -4.68
CA ASN A 41 1.90 6.18 -3.69
C ASN A 41 3.33 6.72 -3.81
N ARG A 42 4.07 6.69 -2.70
CA ARG A 42 5.49 7.10 -2.68
C ARG A 42 6.32 6.28 -3.65
N MET A 43 5.95 5.01 -3.84
CA MET A 43 6.54 4.09 -4.78
C MET A 43 6.44 4.65 -6.21
N ASP A 44 5.28 5.14 -6.65
CA ASP A 44 5.10 5.66 -8.03
C ASP A 44 6.12 6.76 -8.38
N ILE A 45 6.53 7.58 -7.40
CA ILE A 45 7.56 8.61 -7.56
C ILE A 45 8.94 7.97 -7.80
N LEU A 46 9.32 6.97 -6.99
CA LEU A 46 10.59 6.25 -7.15
C LEU A 46 10.65 5.49 -8.47
N GLN A 47 9.53 4.92 -8.91
CA GLN A 47 9.46 4.25 -10.22
C GLN A 47 9.62 5.25 -11.36
N ARG A 48 8.92 6.40 -11.29
CA ARG A 48 9.06 7.48 -12.28
C ARG A 48 10.50 7.97 -12.38
N GLU A 49 11.21 8.08 -11.25
CA GLU A 49 12.62 8.52 -11.21
C GLU A 49 13.61 7.42 -11.61
N GLY A 50 13.13 6.22 -11.91
CA GLY A 50 13.95 5.07 -12.31
C GLY A 50 14.72 4.42 -11.16
N MET A 51 14.40 4.76 -9.91
CA MET A 51 15.00 4.20 -8.70
C MET A 51 14.35 2.88 -8.26
N TYR A 52 13.23 2.51 -8.88
CA TYR A 52 12.52 1.27 -8.60
C TYR A 52 11.82 0.80 -9.88
N PRO A 53 12.55 0.12 -10.78
CA PRO A 53 12.02 -0.29 -12.08
C PRO A 53 10.91 -1.33 -11.90
N PRO A 54 9.80 -1.32 -12.68
CA PRO A 54 8.76 -2.33 -12.56
C PRO A 54 9.26 -3.73 -12.95
N PRO A 55 8.57 -4.80 -12.53
CA PRO A 55 8.84 -6.16 -12.97
C PRO A 55 8.78 -6.35 -14.47
N ALA A 56 9.56 -7.31 -14.95
CA ALA A 56 9.38 -7.85 -16.30
C ALA A 56 7.92 -8.30 -16.48
N GLY A 57 7.29 -7.83 -17.56
CA GLY A 57 5.89 -8.11 -17.89
C GLY A 57 4.86 -7.23 -17.18
N ALA A 58 5.25 -6.41 -16.20
CA ALA A 58 4.34 -5.43 -15.62
C ALA A 58 4.12 -4.25 -16.56
N SER A 59 3.00 -3.54 -16.38
CA SER A 59 2.71 -2.32 -17.12
C SER A 59 3.79 -1.26 -16.88
N SER A 60 4.20 -0.58 -17.96
CA SER A 60 5.05 0.62 -17.87
C SER A 60 4.30 1.86 -17.40
N ILE A 61 2.96 1.83 -17.44
CA ILE A 61 2.10 2.87 -16.87
C ILE A 61 2.14 2.75 -15.34
N LEU A 62 2.26 3.89 -14.64
CA LEU A 62 2.34 3.95 -13.18
C LEU A 62 1.03 3.56 -12.48
N GLY A 63 1.08 3.42 -11.15
CA GLY A 63 -0.07 3.31 -10.28
C GLY A 63 -0.43 1.87 -9.90
N VAL A 64 -0.54 1.61 -8.61
CA VAL A 64 -0.69 0.26 -8.05
C VAL A 64 -2.05 -0.02 -7.41
N GLU A 65 -2.94 0.97 -7.30
CA GLU A 65 -4.26 0.76 -6.70
C GLU A 65 -5.34 1.55 -7.43
N PHE A 66 -6.55 1.00 -7.46
CA PHE A 66 -7.67 1.59 -8.19
C PHE A 66 -9.02 1.21 -7.57
N SER A 67 -10.05 1.93 -8.00
CA SER A 67 -11.45 1.52 -7.91
C SER A 67 -12.16 1.76 -9.24
N GLY A 68 -13.14 0.93 -9.59
CA GLY A 68 -13.83 1.01 -10.87
C GLY A 68 -14.89 -0.05 -11.10
N HIS A 69 -15.28 -0.22 -12.37
CA HIS A 69 -16.25 -1.25 -12.78
C HIS A 69 -15.58 -2.31 -13.66
N ILE A 70 -15.92 -3.58 -13.46
CA ILE A 70 -15.55 -4.63 -14.40
C ILE A 70 -16.25 -4.37 -15.75
N THR A 71 -15.49 -4.34 -16.84
CA THR A 71 -16.00 -4.17 -18.21
C THR A 71 -15.80 -5.39 -19.10
N ALA A 72 -14.89 -6.30 -18.74
CA ALA A 72 -14.75 -7.59 -19.39
C ALA A 72 -14.18 -8.63 -18.43
N LEU A 73 -14.55 -9.90 -18.67
CA LEU A 73 -14.07 -11.08 -17.96
C LEU A 73 -13.46 -12.03 -18.99
N SER A 74 -12.35 -12.68 -18.66
CA SER A 74 -11.79 -13.74 -19.49
C SER A 74 -12.17 -15.13 -18.99
N GLU A 75 -11.81 -16.16 -19.77
CA GLU A 75 -11.94 -17.56 -19.36
C GLU A 75 -11.26 -17.81 -18.01
N GLY A 76 -11.84 -18.67 -17.17
CA GLY A 76 -11.29 -19.03 -15.86
C GLY A 76 -11.66 -18.05 -14.73
N VAL A 77 -12.31 -16.92 -15.02
CA VAL A 77 -12.86 -16.04 -14.00
C VAL A 77 -14.25 -16.56 -13.56
N SER A 78 -14.43 -16.70 -12.25
CA SER A 78 -15.70 -17.09 -11.63
C SER A 78 -16.02 -16.18 -10.45
N GLY A 79 -17.31 -16.05 -10.11
CA GLY A 79 -17.77 -15.23 -8.97
C GLY A 79 -17.84 -13.72 -9.24
N TRP A 80 -17.63 -13.28 -10.48
CA TRP A 80 -17.64 -11.87 -10.89
C TRP A 80 -18.55 -11.66 -12.10
N ASN A 81 -19.15 -10.47 -12.20
CA ASN A 81 -19.97 -10.04 -13.32
C ASN A 81 -19.45 -8.73 -13.94
N ILE A 82 -19.71 -8.56 -15.23
CA ILE A 82 -19.55 -7.25 -15.88
C ILE A 82 -20.49 -6.25 -15.19
N GLY A 83 -19.96 -5.09 -14.83
CA GLY A 83 -20.66 -4.04 -14.09
C GLY A 83 -20.34 -3.99 -12.59
N ASP A 84 -19.78 -5.07 -12.02
CA ASP A 84 -19.45 -5.11 -10.59
C ASP A 84 -18.50 -3.96 -10.20
N GLU A 85 -18.83 -3.30 -9.08
CA GLU A 85 -18.00 -2.26 -8.50
C GLU A 85 -16.86 -2.90 -7.68
N VAL A 86 -15.62 -2.54 -8.01
CA VAL A 86 -14.43 -3.16 -7.43
C VAL A 86 -13.41 -2.12 -6.98
N LEU A 87 -12.58 -2.54 -6.02
CA LEU A 87 -11.29 -1.92 -5.71
C LEU A 87 -10.22 -3.01 -5.74
N GLY A 88 -8.98 -2.64 -6.04
CA GLY A 88 -7.93 -3.66 -6.20
C GLY A 88 -6.52 -3.12 -6.14
N LEU A 89 -5.59 -4.07 -5.97
CA LEU A 89 -4.15 -3.84 -5.99
C LEU A 89 -3.53 -4.45 -7.25
N ALA A 90 -2.71 -3.68 -7.94
CA ALA A 90 -2.13 -4.04 -9.22
C ALA A 90 -0.61 -3.94 -9.22
N GLY A 91 -0.02 -4.52 -10.26
CA GLY A 91 1.39 -4.36 -10.58
C GLY A 91 1.68 -3.12 -11.43
N GLY A 92 0.95 -2.01 -11.30
CA GLY A 92 1.08 -0.92 -12.28
C GLY A 92 -0.10 -0.90 -13.25
N GLY A 93 -0.26 0.23 -13.94
CA GLY A 93 -1.31 0.45 -14.92
C GLY A 93 -2.51 1.25 -14.40
N ALA A 94 -2.57 1.61 -13.11
CA ALA A 94 -3.72 2.32 -12.56
C ALA A 94 -3.83 3.79 -13.01
N TYR A 95 -2.75 4.40 -13.52
CA TYR A 95 -2.80 5.77 -14.08
C TYR A 95 -3.36 5.78 -15.51
N ALA A 96 -4.47 5.08 -15.74
CA ALA A 96 -5.13 4.93 -17.04
C ALA A 96 -6.65 4.82 -16.89
N GLU A 97 -7.37 4.92 -18.01
CA GLU A 97 -8.83 4.73 -18.00
C GLU A 97 -9.23 3.25 -17.81
N TYR A 98 -8.37 2.30 -18.19
CA TYR A 98 -8.61 0.87 -18.03
C TYR A 98 -7.37 0.14 -17.53
N ILE A 99 -7.59 -0.91 -16.75
CA ILE A 99 -6.54 -1.78 -16.23
C ILE A 99 -6.96 -3.25 -16.33
N VAL A 100 -6.00 -4.12 -16.65
CA VAL A 100 -6.16 -5.57 -16.54
C VAL A 100 -5.49 -6.04 -15.26
N VAL A 101 -6.20 -6.85 -14.48
CA VAL A 101 -5.67 -7.49 -13.27
C VAL A 101 -6.20 -8.91 -13.12
N PRO A 102 -5.46 -9.81 -12.42
CA PRO A 102 -5.99 -11.09 -11.98
C PRO A 102 -7.28 -10.90 -11.16
N ALA A 103 -8.29 -11.76 -11.37
CA ALA A 103 -9.54 -11.69 -10.62
C ALA A 103 -9.36 -11.87 -9.10
N SER A 104 -8.26 -12.48 -8.67
CA SER A 104 -7.88 -12.64 -7.26
C SER A 104 -7.34 -11.36 -6.60
N HIS A 105 -7.07 -10.31 -7.38
CA HIS A 105 -6.48 -9.05 -6.89
C HIS A 105 -7.53 -7.95 -6.63
N ILE A 106 -8.81 -8.25 -6.84
CA ILE A 106 -9.92 -7.33 -6.66
C ILE A 106 -10.82 -7.76 -5.51
N LEU A 107 -11.45 -6.77 -4.89
CA LEU A 107 -12.45 -6.91 -3.84
C LEU A 107 -13.69 -6.12 -4.27
N HIS A 108 -14.87 -6.55 -3.83
CA HIS A 108 -16.07 -5.75 -4.00
C HIS A 108 -15.90 -4.41 -3.30
N LYS A 109 -16.21 -3.33 -4.01
CA LYS A 109 -16.25 -2.01 -3.42
C LYS A 109 -17.44 -1.93 -2.45
N PRO A 110 -17.22 -1.53 -1.18
CA PRO A 110 -18.33 -1.25 -0.28
C PRO A 110 -19.23 -0.15 -0.86
N SER A 111 -20.54 -0.39 -0.86
CA SER A 111 -21.52 0.49 -1.52
C SER A 111 -21.57 1.90 -0.92
N HIS A 112 -21.22 2.05 0.36
CA HIS A 112 -21.23 3.32 1.08
C HIS A 112 -19.96 4.17 0.83
N LEU A 113 -18.90 3.61 0.23
CA LEU A 113 -17.69 4.35 -0.08
C LEU A 113 -17.80 5.00 -1.46
N SER A 114 -17.27 6.21 -1.59
CA SER A 114 -17.00 6.81 -2.89
C SER A 114 -15.89 6.05 -3.64
N TRP A 115 -15.72 6.35 -4.93
CA TRP A 115 -14.62 5.79 -5.73
C TRP A 115 -13.25 6.18 -5.16
N VAL A 116 -13.09 7.43 -4.72
CA VAL A 116 -11.82 7.95 -4.18
C VAL A 116 -11.49 7.28 -2.86
N GLU A 117 -12.46 7.17 -1.93
CA GLU A 117 -12.26 6.47 -0.66
C GLU A 117 -11.90 5.00 -0.91
N ALA A 118 -12.63 4.32 -1.80
CA ALA A 118 -12.34 2.92 -2.15
C ALA A 118 -10.94 2.72 -2.74
N ALA A 119 -10.48 3.64 -3.60
CA ALA A 119 -9.15 3.57 -4.20
C ALA A 119 -8.01 3.88 -3.23
N SER A 120 -8.30 4.47 -2.06
CA SER A 120 -7.29 4.82 -1.06
C SER A 120 -6.91 3.65 -0.12
N ILE A 121 -7.65 2.55 -0.21
CA ILE A 121 -7.57 1.40 0.69
C ILE A 121 -6.51 0.36 0.28
N PRO A 122 -6.45 -0.13 -0.99
CA PRO A 122 -5.73 -1.35 -1.33
C PRO A 122 -4.27 -1.35 -0.93
N GLU A 123 -3.47 -0.38 -1.38
CA GLU A 123 -2.03 -0.36 -1.11
C GLU A 123 -1.80 -0.13 0.39
N ASN A 124 -2.40 0.91 0.95
CA ASN A 124 -2.16 1.29 2.34
C ASN A 124 -2.55 0.20 3.34
N LEU A 125 -3.77 -0.33 3.23
CA LEU A 125 -4.31 -1.31 4.17
C LEU A 125 -3.63 -2.66 4.04
N LEU A 126 -3.47 -3.17 2.81
CA LEU A 126 -2.81 -4.47 2.60
C LEU A 126 -1.34 -4.40 3.01
N THR A 127 -0.66 -3.26 2.79
CA THR A 127 0.70 -3.01 3.29
C THR A 127 0.78 -3.18 4.78
N ALA A 128 -0.03 -2.40 5.50
CA ALA A 128 -0.07 -2.41 6.95
C ALA A 128 -0.47 -3.77 7.52
N PHE A 129 -1.45 -4.44 6.90
CA PHE A 129 -1.91 -5.75 7.30
C PHE A 129 -0.81 -6.81 7.22
N GLN A 130 -0.09 -6.89 6.09
CA GLN A 130 1.02 -7.85 6.02
C GLN A 130 2.10 -7.53 7.05
N ALA A 131 2.47 -6.25 7.20
CA ALA A 131 3.55 -5.87 8.10
C ALA A 131 3.21 -6.22 9.57
N LEU A 132 2.03 -5.84 10.03
CA LEU A 132 1.63 -6.01 11.43
C LEU A 132 1.13 -7.41 11.75
N ILE A 133 0.32 -8.00 10.87
CA ILE A 133 -0.43 -9.21 11.19
C ILE A 133 0.31 -10.45 10.69
N LEU A 134 0.77 -10.45 9.44
CA LEU A 134 1.43 -11.63 8.85
C LEU A 134 2.93 -11.68 9.16
N CYS A 135 3.58 -10.52 9.31
CA CYS A 135 5.03 -10.45 9.50
C CYS A 135 5.43 -10.30 10.97
N ALA A 136 4.83 -9.34 11.67
CA ALA A 136 5.11 -9.08 13.08
C ALA A 136 4.22 -9.90 14.03
N GLU A 137 3.17 -10.54 13.51
CA GLU A 137 2.22 -11.34 14.28
C GLU A 137 1.71 -10.64 15.54
N LEU A 138 1.29 -9.37 15.39
CA LEU A 138 0.79 -8.54 16.49
C LEU A 138 -0.23 -9.32 17.33
N LYS A 139 0.08 -9.44 18.62
CA LYS A 139 -0.81 -10.05 19.60
C LYS A 139 -1.65 -8.98 20.28
N LYS A 140 -2.83 -9.38 20.76
CA LYS A 140 -3.62 -8.58 21.70
C LYS A 140 -2.72 -8.11 22.85
N ASP A 141 -2.95 -6.90 23.32
CA ASP A 141 -2.17 -6.23 24.36
C ASP A 141 -0.72 -5.87 23.96
N GLY A 142 -0.35 -6.04 22.70
CA GLY A 142 0.97 -5.68 22.16
C GLY A 142 1.21 -4.17 22.09
N ASN A 143 2.49 -3.79 21.96
CA ASN A 143 2.93 -2.42 21.76
C ASN A 143 3.38 -2.23 20.32
N VAL A 144 2.96 -1.14 19.67
CA VAL A 144 3.29 -0.84 18.28
C VAL A 144 3.85 0.58 18.18
N LEU A 145 5.00 0.73 17.53
CA LEU A 145 5.54 2.03 17.10
C LEU A 145 5.33 2.17 15.59
N VAL A 146 4.63 3.23 15.18
CA VAL A 146 4.39 3.57 13.78
C VAL A 146 5.14 4.85 13.44
N HIS A 147 6.18 4.72 12.62
CA HIS A 147 6.87 5.88 12.07
C HIS A 147 6.07 6.51 10.92
N ALA A 148 6.20 7.83 10.78
CA ALA A 148 5.44 8.59 9.79
C ALA A 148 3.93 8.28 9.86
N GLY A 149 3.37 8.29 11.08
CA GLY A 149 2.01 7.84 11.37
C GLY A 149 0.93 8.55 10.55
N ALA A 150 1.16 9.80 10.15
CA ALA A 150 0.25 10.58 9.30
C ALA A 150 0.39 10.29 7.78
N SER A 151 1.06 9.21 7.40
CA SER A 151 1.07 8.69 6.02
C SER A 151 -0.09 7.71 5.80
N GLY A 152 -0.44 7.40 4.54
CA GLY A 152 -1.53 6.45 4.24
C GLY A 152 -1.34 5.08 4.90
N VAL A 153 -0.15 4.48 4.74
CA VAL A 153 0.23 3.24 5.43
C VAL A 153 0.25 3.42 6.95
N GLY A 154 0.77 4.56 7.44
CA GLY A 154 0.84 4.86 8.87
C GLY A 154 -0.54 4.85 9.53
N VAL A 155 -1.52 5.53 8.93
CA VAL A 155 -2.90 5.58 9.39
C VAL A 155 -3.52 4.19 9.38
N SER A 156 -3.33 3.44 8.29
CA SER A 156 -3.82 2.06 8.18
C SER A 156 -3.22 1.14 9.25
N ALA A 157 -1.93 1.29 9.54
CA ALA A 157 -1.22 0.54 10.56
C ALA A 157 -1.73 0.86 11.98
N ILE A 158 -1.98 2.13 12.27
CA ILE A 158 -2.54 2.56 13.56
C ILE A 158 -3.93 1.95 13.75
N GLN A 159 -4.82 2.12 12.77
CA GLN A 159 -6.19 1.61 12.87
C GLN A 159 -6.24 0.09 12.97
N LEU A 160 -5.42 -0.63 12.19
CA LEU A 160 -5.30 -2.08 12.30
C LEU A 160 -4.75 -2.50 13.67
N ALA A 161 -3.70 -1.85 14.17
CA ALA A 161 -3.15 -2.19 15.48
C ALA A 161 -4.19 -2.04 16.59
N ARG A 162 -4.97 -0.95 16.56
CA ARG A 162 -6.09 -0.71 17.50
C ARG A 162 -7.19 -1.75 17.35
N PHE A 163 -7.59 -2.08 16.12
CA PHE A 163 -8.60 -3.10 15.84
C PHE A 163 -8.20 -4.49 16.36
N TYR A 164 -6.92 -4.86 16.24
CA TYR A 164 -6.36 -6.12 16.74
C TYR A 164 -6.05 -6.09 18.25
N GLY A 165 -6.40 -5.01 18.96
CA GLY A 165 -6.33 -4.93 20.40
C GLY A 165 -4.93 -4.62 20.94
N ALA A 166 -4.08 -3.93 20.17
CA ALA A 166 -2.83 -3.38 20.71
C ALA A 166 -3.11 -2.48 21.91
N ARG A 167 -2.36 -2.69 23.00
CA ARG A 167 -2.46 -1.87 24.21
C ARG A 167 -1.98 -0.46 23.94
N THR A 168 -0.79 -0.37 23.36
CA THR A 168 -0.13 0.89 23.07
C THR A 168 0.16 0.98 21.58
N VAL A 169 -0.28 2.07 20.96
CA VAL A 169 0.08 2.46 19.61
C VAL A 169 0.71 3.85 19.69
N THR A 170 2.03 3.93 19.51
CA THR A 170 2.78 5.18 19.47
C THR A 170 3.04 5.56 18.03
N ALA A 171 2.72 6.78 17.62
CA ALA A 171 2.92 7.25 16.26
C ALA A 171 3.87 8.46 16.20
N THR A 172 4.76 8.51 15.21
CA THR A 172 5.62 9.67 14.99
C THR A 172 5.17 10.53 13.81
N ALA A 173 5.22 11.85 13.96
CA ALA A 173 4.96 12.81 12.90
C ALA A 173 5.81 14.08 13.09
N SER A 174 5.80 14.98 12.10
CA SER A 174 6.72 16.14 12.06
C SER A 174 6.14 17.45 12.55
N THR A 175 4.83 17.51 12.79
CA THR A 175 4.11 18.74 13.15
C THR A 175 3.09 18.43 14.23
N ARG A 176 2.79 19.43 15.07
CA ARG A 176 1.81 19.29 16.16
C ARG A 176 0.42 18.93 15.63
N GLU A 177 -0.03 19.61 14.59
CA GLU A 177 -1.29 19.34 13.89
C GLU A 177 -1.45 17.86 13.49
N LYS A 178 -0.41 17.25 12.91
CA LYS A 178 -0.45 15.83 12.53
C LYS A 178 -0.54 14.92 13.75
N LEU A 179 0.13 15.28 14.84
CA LEU A 179 0.13 14.48 16.07
C LEU A 179 -1.24 14.54 16.74
N ASP A 180 -1.83 15.74 16.85
CA ASP A 180 -3.17 15.93 17.41
C ASP A 180 -4.20 15.16 16.58
N TRP A 181 -4.15 15.29 15.26
CA TRP A 181 -5.01 14.53 14.37
C TRP A 181 -4.87 13.01 14.56
N LEU A 182 -3.65 12.48 14.69
CA LEU A 182 -3.42 11.05 14.93
C LEU A 182 -4.01 10.53 16.25
N LEU A 183 -4.15 11.39 17.26
CA LEU A 183 -4.84 11.06 18.52
C LEU A 183 -6.36 11.08 18.35
N GLU A 184 -6.88 12.01 17.53
CA GLU A 184 -8.31 12.29 17.39
C GLU A 184 -9.03 11.35 16.42
N ILE A 185 -8.35 10.81 15.40
CA ILE A 185 -9.00 9.91 14.44
C ILE A 185 -9.60 8.68 15.13
N GLN A 186 -10.70 8.18 14.58
CA GLN A 186 -11.32 6.95 15.06
C GLN A 186 -10.31 5.80 15.00
N ASN A 187 -10.18 5.08 16.11
CA ASN A 187 -9.14 4.07 16.32
C ASN A 187 -7.72 4.62 16.08
N GLY A 188 -7.47 5.84 16.56
CA GLY A 188 -6.20 6.54 16.48
C GLY A 188 -5.12 6.04 17.42
N ALA A 189 -3.98 6.74 17.36
CA ALA A 189 -2.82 6.46 18.19
C ALA A 189 -3.15 6.74 19.67
N THR A 190 -2.51 5.99 20.56
CA THR A 190 -2.60 6.23 22.01
C THR A 190 -1.59 7.26 22.50
N HIS A 191 -0.45 7.33 21.80
CA HIS A 191 0.67 8.19 22.12
C HIS A 191 1.27 8.70 20.82
N VAL A 192 1.87 9.87 20.87
CA VAL A 192 2.45 10.52 19.71
C VAL A 192 3.78 11.17 20.07
N ALA A 193 4.70 11.23 19.11
CA ALA A 193 6.00 11.88 19.29
C ALA A 193 6.37 12.71 18.05
N ASN A 194 6.76 13.98 18.28
CA ASN A 194 7.34 14.80 17.24
C ASN A 194 8.82 14.42 17.04
N TYR A 195 9.12 13.64 16.00
CA TYR A 195 10.49 13.16 15.77
C TYR A 195 11.50 14.28 15.43
N LYS A 196 11.04 15.52 15.19
CA LYS A 196 11.92 16.68 14.96
C LYS A 196 12.32 17.40 16.25
N THR A 197 11.52 17.29 17.30
CA THR A 197 11.69 18.08 18.53
C THR A 197 11.78 17.23 19.79
N GLU A 198 11.51 15.93 19.69
CA GLU A 198 11.47 14.99 20.81
C GLU A 198 12.26 13.71 20.47
N ASP A 199 12.82 13.09 21.51
CA ASP A 199 13.31 11.71 21.40
C ASP A 199 12.13 10.74 21.49
N PHE A 200 11.69 10.22 20.34
CA PHE A 200 10.58 9.27 20.29
C PHE A 200 10.89 7.98 21.07
N SER A 201 12.16 7.61 21.27
CA SER A 201 12.54 6.43 22.05
C SER A 201 12.16 6.62 23.52
N ALA A 202 12.38 7.81 24.08
CA ALA A 202 11.95 8.17 25.43
C ALA A 202 10.41 8.12 25.56
N VAL A 203 9.69 8.63 24.56
CA VAL A 203 8.22 8.54 24.53
C VAL A 203 7.73 7.10 24.51
N VAL A 204 8.34 6.24 23.68
CA VAL A 204 7.99 4.81 23.61
C VAL A 204 8.28 4.11 24.94
N LYS A 205 9.44 4.35 25.55
CA LYS A 205 9.78 3.78 26.87
C LYS A 205 8.75 4.18 27.92
N SER A 206 8.39 5.46 27.99
CA SER A 206 7.37 5.96 28.90
C SER A 206 6.00 5.30 28.64
N ALA A 207 5.54 5.31 27.39
CA ALA A 207 4.25 4.75 26.97
C ALA A 207 4.11 3.23 27.16
N THR A 208 5.23 2.52 27.34
CA THR A 208 5.29 1.07 27.52
C THR A 208 5.73 0.66 28.92
N ASN A 209 5.80 1.59 29.88
CA ASN A 209 6.29 1.36 31.25
C ASN A 209 7.68 0.70 31.27
N ASN A 210 8.61 1.24 30.47
CA ASN A 210 9.97 0.73 30.25
C ASN A 210 10.07 -0.70 29.71
N LYS A 211 8.95 -1.33 29.32
CA LYS A 211 8.97 -2.62 28.62
C LYS A 211 9.41 -2.48 27.16
N GLY A 212 9.43 -1.25 26.64
CA GLY A 212 9.75 -0.95 25.25
C GLY A 212 8.93 -1.80 24.28
N GLY A 213 9.51 -2.01 23.10
CA GLY A 213 9.31 -3.24 22.33
C GLY A 213 10.62 -4.02 22.40
N ASP A 214 10.82 -4.80 23.46
CA ASP A 214 12.02 -5.61 23.63
C ASP A 214 11.82 -6.98 22.97
N VAL A 215 12.72 -7.35 22.05
CA VAL A 215 12.73 -8.67 21.42
C VAL A 215 14.00 -9.36 21.92
N GLU A 216 13.85 -10.17 22.96
CA GLU A 216 14.96 -10.83 23.69
C GLU A 216 15.93 -11.59 22.76
N HIS A 217 15.39 -12.15 21.67
CA HIS A 217 16.12 -12.62 20.51
C HIS A 217 15.55 -11.97 19.26
N PHE A 218 16.29 -11.01 18.69
CA PHE A 218 16.00 -10.49 17.37
C PHE A 218 16.80 -11.26 16.32
N ASP A 219 16.23 -12.38 15.84
CA ASP A 219 16.77 -13.01 14.64
C ASP A 219 16.46 -12.10 13.46
N LEU A 220 17.48 -11.35 13.05
CA LEU A 220 17.45 -10.57 11.83
C LEU A 220 17.24 -11.47 10.62
N LYS A 221 17.52 -12.78 10.66
CA LYS A 221 17.33 -13.67 9.49
C LYS A 221 15.88 -13.70 9.05
N PRO A 222 14.83 -13.98 9.83
CA PRO A 222 13.45 -13.83 9.39
C PRO A 222 13.14 -12.48 8.76
N ILE A 223 13.71 -11.38 9.27
CA ILE A 223 13.52 -10.03 8.71
C ILE A 223 14.38 -9.80 7.48
N LEU A 224 15.57 -10.38 7.36
CA LEU A 224 16.47 -10.27 6.22
C LEU A 224 16.04 -11.26 5.13
N PHE A 225 15.66 -12.50 5.44
CA PHE A 225 14.93 -13.40 4.55
C PHE A 225 13.60 -12.80 4.12
N LYS A 226 12.85 -12.14 5.02
CA LYS A 226 11.66 -11.36 4.66
C LYS A 226 11.99 -10.01 4.05
N ARG A 227 13.17 -9.37 4.12
CA ARG A 227 13.40 -8.00 3.56
C ARG A 227 14.36 -7.97 2.38
N LEU A 228 15.27 -8.93 2.31
CA LEU A 228 15.88 -9.36 1.05
C LEU A 228 14.74 -9.86 0.16
N ARG A 229 13.85 -10.76 0.63
CA ARG A 229 12.70 -11.23 -0.20
C ARG A 229 11.45 -10.33 -0.22
N ILE A 230 11.28 -9.42 0.73
CA ILE A 230 10.26 -8.34 0.70
C ILE A 230 11.01 -7.01 0.64
N GLN A 231 11.40 -6.62 -0.56
CA GLN A 231 11.28 -5.20 -0.88
C GLN A 231 9.78 -4.87 -0.92
N GLY A 232 9.42 -3.59 -0.75
CA GLY A 232 8.07 -3.00 -0.78
C GLY A 232 6.81 -3.88 -0.72
N SER A 233 5.79 -3.45 0.01
CA SER A 233 4.41 -3.96 -0.12
C SER A 233 3.93 -4.19 -1.56
N THR A 234 4.41 -3.38 -2.49
CA THR A 234 4.21 -3.50 -3.94
C THR A 234 4.83 -4.73 -4.59
N LEU A 235 5.66 -5.52 -3.90
CA LEU A 235 6.24 -6.77 -4.40
C LEU A 235 5.22 -7.91 -4.50
N ARG A 236 4.11 -7.86 -3.73
CA ARG A 236 3.12 -8.96 -3.69
C ARG A 236 2.31 -9.09 -4.96
N SER A 237 2.09 -7.99 -5.68
CA SER A 237 1.49 -8.01 -7.01
C SER A 237 2.50 -8.37 -8.10
N ARG A 238 3.75 -8.71 -7.75
CA ARG A 238 4.85 -8.99 -8.70
C ARG A 238 5.21 -10.46 -8.72
N SER A 239 5.75 -10.90 -9.85
CA SER A 239 6.21 -12.28 -10.03
C SER A 239 7.35 -12.63 -9.07
N ILE A 240 7.43 -13.90 -8.69
CA ILE A 240 8.50 -14.43 -7.81
C ILE A 240 9.90 -14.16 -8.38
N ALA A 241 10.04 -14.21 -9.71
CA ALA A 241 11.30 -13.92 -10.40
C ALA A 241 11.79 -12.49 -10.11
N TYR A 242 10.93 -11.49 -10.28
CA TYR A 242 11.29 -10.10 -10.01
C TYR A 242 11.62 -9.84 -8.53
N GLN A 243 10.90 -10.49 -7.61
CA GLN A 243 11.23 -10.40 -6.18
C GLN A 243 12.64 -10.94 -5.88
N THR A 244 13.16 -11.86 -6.72
CA THR A 244 14.47 -12.49 -6.54
C THR A 244 15.59 -11.63 -7.14
N ASP A 245 15.39 -11.07 -8.33
CA ASP A 245 16.42 -10.30 -9.07
C ASP A 245 16.87 -9.02 -8.34
N LEU A 246 16.01 -8.43 -7.52
CA LEU A 246 16.35 -7.23 -6.78
C LEU A 246 17.23 -7.51 -5.53
N ILE A 247 17.50 -8.79 -5.21
CA ILE A 247 18.28 -9.23 -4.05
C ILE A 247 19.74 -9.54 -4.41
N THR A 248 19.96 -9.86 -5.69
CA THR A 248 21.24 -10.24 -6.29
C THR A 248 21.91 -9.05 -6.95
#